data_AF-A0A3A1XJT9-F1
#
_entry.id   AF-A0A3A1XJT9-F1
#
_cell.length_a   1.000
_cell.length_b   1.000
_cell.length_c   1.000
_cell.angle_alpha   90.00
_cell.angle_beta   90.00
_cell.angle_gamma   90.00
#
_symmetry.space_group_name_H-M   'P 1'
#
loop_
_entity.id
_entity.type
_entity.pdbx_description
1 polymer ?
#
loop_
_entity_poly.entity_id
_entity_poly.type
_entity_poly.pdbx_seq_one_letter_code
_entity_poly.pdbx_strand_id
1 'polypeptide(L)'
;AQVLKEHPVDAIRFVATSATRDAENREIFEQMMIDELGVRPEVISGTEEAALSFLGATSVVSRDELQPPYLVVDLGGGSTELVLGGDGDCLPAHKVSAAYSMNVGSVRMTERHLHTDPPTEEEIQAAIEDIDKHIDDAFKVVPAGRARTIIGVSGTVTTMAALTMGLQHYDHTAVDGVHIGLEQAYAVNNRFLRMPRDCRRTYATIHPGRVDVVGGGAVIWSRVLERLAKAAYEDHGGVLDTFVASEHGLLDGITLDLGRKLLATR
;
A
#
# COMPACT_ATOMS: atom_id res chain seq x y z
N ALA A 1 24.29 3.10 -6.46
CA ALA A 1 25.69 3.02 -5.98
C ALA A 1 26.23 4.32 -5.38
N GLN A 2 26.00 5.50 -5.98
CA GLN A 2 26.65 6.75 -5.56
C GLN A 2 26.35 7.16 -4.11
N VAL A 3 25.08 7.22 -3.71
CA VAL A 3 24.68 7.55 -2.32
C VAL A 3 25.31 6.60 -1.29
N LEU A 4 25.32 5.29 -1.56
CA LEU A 4 25.93 4.29 -0.66
C LEU A 4 27.44 4.46 -0.48
N LYS A 5 28.15 5.06 -1.46
CA LYS A 5 29.59 5.35 -1.31
C LYS A 5 29.86 6.47 -0.31
N GLU A 6 28.90 7.37 -0.12
CA GLU A 6 29.00 8.51 0.79
C GLU A 6 28.58 8.14 2.23
N HIS A 7 27.85 7.03 2.39
CA HIS A 7 27.30 6.58 3.66
C HIS A 7 27.69 5.12 3.93
N PRO A 8 28.78 4.85 4.67
CA PRO A 8 29.17 3.48 5.00
C PRO A 8 28.08 2.82 5.85
N VAL A 9 27.66 1.62 5.43
CA VAL A 9 26.62 0.81 6.08
C VAL A 9 27.15 -0.57 6.45
N ASP A 10 26.63 -1.15 7.53
CA ASP A 10 26.99 -2.51 7.96
C ASP A 10 26.45 -3.61 7.03
N ALA A 11 25.33 -3.35 6.35
CA ALA A 11 24.72 -4.28 5.40
C ALA A 11 23.79 -3.56 4.41
N ILE A 12 23.51 -4.23 3.29
CA ILE A 12 22.55 -3.82 2.28
C ILE A 12 21.63 -5.01 1.99
N ARG A 13 20.32 -4.77 1.96
CA ARG A 13 19.32 -5.71 1.48
C ARG A 13 18.55 -5.06 0.33
N PHE A 14 18.56 -5.69 -0.84
CA PHE A 14 17.78 -5.23 -1.99
C PHE A 14 16.57 -6.14 -2.13
N VAL A 15 15.37 -5.58 -2.06
CA VAL A 15 14.11 -6.33 -2.19
C VAL A 15 13.45 -5.98 -3.52
N ALA A 16 12.95 -7.00 -4.21
CA ALA A 16 12.15 -6.90 -5.41
C ALA A 16 10.77 -7.54 -5.19
N THR A 17 9.71 -6.89 -5.68
CA THR A 17 8.32 -7.23 -5.34
C THR A 17 7.52 -7.70 -6.56
N SER A 18 6.21 -7.43 -6.61
CA SER A 18 5.25 -7.96 -7.58
C SER A 18 5.71 -7.86 -9.04
N ALA A 19 6.24 -6.73 -9.49
CA ALA A 19 6.65 -6.57 -10.88
C ALA A 19 7.77 -7.56 -11.28
N THR A 20 8.73 -7.81 -10.40
CA THR A 20 9.83 -8.75 -10.65
C THR A 20 9.39 -10.20 -10.46
N ARG A 21 8.39 -10.47 -9.62
CA ARG A 21 7.76 -11.81 -9.54
C ARG A 21 7.11 -12.21 -10.87
N ASP A 22 6.50 -11.25 -11.55
CA ASP A 22 5.76 -11.49 -12.80
C ASP A 22 6.66 -11.53 -14.05
N ALA A 23 7.86 -10.94 -13.98
CA ALA A 23 8.74 -10.79 -15.13
C ALA A 23 9.43 -12.11 -15.51
N GLU A 24 9.16 -12.62 -16.72
CA GLU A 24 9.82 -13.81 -17.28
C GLU A 24 11.33 -13.64 -17.49
N ASN A 25 11.80 -12.39 -17.58
CA ASN A 25 13.20 -12.01 -17.79
C ASN A 25 13.86 -11.39 -16.56
N ARG A 26 13.35 -11.68 -15.35
CA ARG A 26 13.83 -11.10 -14.09
C ARG A 26 15.33 -11.32 -13.84
N GLU A 27 15.89 -12.41 -14.34
CA GLU A 27 17.31 -12.75 -14.16
C GLU A 27 18.22 -11.71 -14.82
N ILE A 28 17.77 -11.06 -15.89
CA ILE A 28 18.48 -9.94 -16.54
C ILE A 28 18.56 -8.76 -15.57
N PHE A 29 17.43 -8.40 -14.95
CA PHE A 29 17.36 -7.33 -13.96
C PHE A 29 18.20 -7.65 -12.70
N GLU A 30 18.13 -8.88 -12.20
CA GLU A 30 18.93 -9.33 -11.06
C GLU A 30 20.44 -9.17 -11.33
N GLN A 31 20.89 -9.61 -12.52
CA GLN A 31 22.30 -9.49 -12.88
C GLN A 31 22.75 -8.03 -12.98
N MET A 32 21.93 -7.15 -13.58
CA MET A 32 22.23 -5.71 -13.63
C MET A 32 22.41 -5.10 -12.23
N MET A 33 21.60 -5.50 -11.25
CA MET A 33 21.72 -5.00 -9.87
C MET A 33 22.94 -5.57 -9.14
N ILE A 34 23.33 -6.82 -9.41
CA ILE A 34 24.60 -7.37 -8.92
C ILE A 34 25.77 -6.55 -9.45
N ASP A 35 25.78 -6.25 -10.75
CA ASP A 35 26.88 -5.53 -11.39
C ASP A 35 26.99 -4.08 -10.88
N GLU A 36 25.86 -3.42 -10.60
CA GLU A 36 25.83 -2.02 -10.16
C GLU A 36 25.95 -1.82 -8.63
N LEU A 37 25.35 -2.71 -7.84
CA LEU A 37 25.25 -2.56 -6.37
C LEU A 37 26.01 -3.63 -5.58
N GLY A 38 26.49 -4.68 -6.24
CA GLY A 38 27.15 -5.81 -5.58
C GLY A 38 26.21 -6.70 -4.76
N VAL A 39 24.90 -6.54 -4.90
CA VAL A 39 23.88 -7.26 -4.14
C VAL A 39 22.85 -7.83 -5.12
N ARG A 40 22.52 -9.12 -4.96
CA ARG A 40 21.44 -9.75 -5.72
C ARG A 40 20.08 -9.32 -5.15
N PRO A 41 19.15 -8.82 -5.98
CA PRO A 41 17.78 -8.58 -5.54
C PRO A 41 17.11 -9.84 -4.98
N GLU A 42 16.53 -9.73 -3.80
CA GLU A 42 15.69 -10.77 -3.21
C GLU A 42 14.26 -10.59 -3.71
N VAL A 43 13.79 -11.49 -4.57
CA VAL A 43 12.40 -11.52 -5.01
C VAL A 43 11.55 -12.15 -3.90
N ILE A 44 11.02 -11.32 -3.01
CA ILE A 44 10.29 -11.79 -1.83
C ILE A 44 8.88 -12.26 -2.19
N SER A 45 8.36 -13.19 -1.39
CA SER A 45 6.96 -13.62 -1.50
C SER A 45 6.00 -12.49 -1.12
N GLY A 46 4.77 -12.51 -1.64
CA GLY A 46 3.74 -11.54 -1.23
C GLY A 46 3.43 -11.58 0.27
N THR A 47 3.55 -12.75 0.91
CA THR A 47 3.41 -12.89 2.36
C THR A 47 4.54 -12.23 3.15
N GLU A 48 5.77 -12.27 2.63
CA GLU A 48 6.90 -11.58 3.25
C GLU A 48 6.83 -10.08 3.04
N GLU A 49 6.41 -9.63 1.85
CA GLU A 49 6.15 -8.22 1.54
C GLU A 49 5.11 -7.65 2.51
N ALA A 50 3.96 -8.33 2.65
CA ALA A 50 2.94 -8.00 3.63
C ALA A 50 3.48 -7.89 5.07
N ALA A 51 4.27 -8.87 5.52
CA ALA A 51 4.81 -8.87 6.88
C ALA A 51 5.78 -7.70 7.13
N LEU A 52 6.61 -7.35 6.14
CA LEU A 52 7.54 -6.23 6.22
C LEU A 52 6.80 -4.89 6.16
N SER A 53 5.82 -4.74 5.27
CA SER A 53 4.97 -3.53 5.21
C SER A 53 4.23 -3.29 6.52
N PHE A 54 3.66 -4.34 7.12
CA PHE A 54 3.04 -4.26 8.43
C PHE A 54 4.03 -3.85 9.53
N LEU A 55 5.23 -4.43 9.52
CA LEU A 55 6.28 -4.07 10.46
C LEU A 55 6.64 -2.57 10.37
N GLY A 56 6.83 -2.05 9.16
CA GLY A 56 7.13 -0.63 8.94
C GLY A 56 6.00 0.26 9.43
N ALA A 57 4.79 0.03 8.91
CA ALA A 57 3.61 0.84 9.19
C ALA A 57 3.24 0.88 10.68
N THR A 58 3.38 -0.24 11.40
CA THR A 58 3.01 -0.31 12.82
C THR A 58 4.16 0.03 13.78
N SER A 59 5.37 0.26 13.27
CA SER A 59 6.53 0.60 14.12
C SER A 59 6.49 2.03 14.67
N VAL A 60 5.79 2.93 13.98
CA VAL A 60 5.69 4.36 14.32
C VAL A 60 4.35 4.73 14.95
N VAL A 61 3.36 3.83 14.90
CA VAL A 61 2.04 4.04 15.48
C VAL A 61 2.14 4.15 17.00
N SER A 62 1.65 5.25 17.54
CA SER A 62 1.47 5.42 18.98
C SER A 62 0.43 4.43 19.50
N ARG A 63 0.84 3.56 20.43
CA ARG A 63 0.01 2.47 20.96
C ARG A 63 -1.22 2.95 21.73
N ASP A 64 -1.20 4.19 22.18
CA ASP A 64 -2.25 4.79 22.98
C ASP A 64 -3.29 5.55 22.13
N GLU A 65 -3.02 5.73 20.83
CA GLU A 65 -3.85 6.57 19.94
C GLU A 65 -4.76 5.75 19.02
N LEU A 66 -4.33 4.55 18.61
CA LEU A 66 -5.07 3.71 17.65
C LEU A 66 -5.55 2.41 18.30
N GLN A 67 -6.80 2.06 18.03
CA GLN A 67 -7.42 0.83 18.54
C GLN A 67 -7.05 -0.38 17.66
N PRO A 68 -6.42 -1.44 18.21
CA PRO A 68 -6.21 -2.70 17.51
C PRO A 68 -7.50 -3.54 17.42
N PRO A 69 -7.61 -4.52 16.49
CA PRO A 69 -6.62 -4.89 15.48
C PRO A 69 -6.38 -3.84 14.40
N TYR A 70 -5.12 -3.63 14.06
CA TYR A 70 -4.71 -2.80 12.92
C TYR A 70 -4.80 -3.64 11.64
N LEU A 71 -5.43 -3.09 10.61
CA LEU A 71 -5.34 -3.63 9.26
C LEU A 71 -4.52 -2.69 8.40
N VAL A 72 -3.32 -3.15 8.03
CA VAL A 72 -2.46 -2.43 7.09
C VAL A 72 -2.86 -2.81 5.66
N VAL A 73 -3.07 -1.80 4.84
CA VAL A 73 -3.28 -1.91 3.39
C VAL A 73 -2.10 -1.26 2.68
N ASP A 74 -1.26 -2.07 2.04
CA ASP A 74 -0.19 -1.58 1.17
C ASP A 74 -0.68 -1.62 -0.27
N LEU A 75 -0.93 -0.45 -0.88
CA LEU A 75 -1.45 -0.36 -2.24
C LEU A 75 -0.31 0.04 -3.20
N GLY A 76 0.33 -0.97 -3.76
CA GLY A 76 1.43 -0.83 -4.71
C GLY A 76 1.01 -0.65 -6.17
N GLY A 77 1.99 -0.72 -7.07
CA GLY A 77 1.77 -0.67 -8.52
C GLY A 77 1.24 -1.99 -9.09
N GLY A 78 1.81 -3.11 -8.64
CA GLY A 78 1.49 -4.45 -9.12
C GLY A 78 0.67 -5.32 -8.16
N SER A 79 0.75 -5.06 -6.85
CA SER A 79 0.02 -5.82 -5.82
C SER A 79 -0.55 -4.90 -4.76
N THR A 80 -1.48 -5.46 -3.98
CA THR A 80 -2.06 -4.81 -2.80
C THR A 80 -2.11 -5.83 -1.67
N GLU A 81 -1.44 -5.54 -0.56
CA GLU A 81 -1.38 -6.42 0.59
C GLU A 81 -2.42 -6.02 1.65
N LEU A 82 -3.12 -7.01 2.21
CA LEU A 82 -3.97 -6.85 3.40
C LEU A 82 -3.35 -7.61 4.55
N VAL A 83 -3.05 -6.89 5.64
CA VAL A 83 -2.32 -7.47 6.78
C VAL A 83 -2.99 -7.10 8.08
N LEU A 84 -3.55 -8.10 8.76
CA LEU A 84 -4.24 -7.93 10.02
C LEU A 84 -3.29 -8.23 11.19
N GLY A 85 -3.21 -7.29 12.14
CA GLY A 85 -2.50 -7.45 13.40
C GLY A 85 -3.27 -8.23 14.46
N GLY A 86 -2.65 -8.40 15.63
CA GLY A 86 -3.33 -8.93 16.80
C GLY A 86 -4.34 -7.95 17.40
N ASP A 87 -5.20 -8.46 18.29
CA ASP A 87 -6.19 -7.67 19.03
C ASP A 87 -5.61 -6.92 20.24
N GLY A 88 -4.36 -7.20 20.62
CA GLY A 88 -3.72 -6.64 21.81
C GLY A 88 -3.95 -7.46 23.07
N ASP A 89 -4.88 -8.43 23.04
CA ASP A 89 -5.25 -9.28 24.17
C ASP A 89 -4.69 -10.70 24.01
N CYS A 90 -5.16 -11.42 22.98
CA CYS A 90 -4.73 -12.79 22.69
C CYS A 90 -3.45 -12.82 21.85
N LEU A 91 -3.28 -11.83 20.97
CA LEU A 91 -2.09 -11.65 20.16
C LEU A 91 -1.67 -10.18 20.24
N PRO A 92 -0.37 -9.86 20.47
CA PRO A 92 0.07 -8.47 20.51
C PRO A 92 -0.31 -7.73 19.23
N ALA A 93 -0.77 -6.48 19.35
CA ALA A 93 -1.25 -5.68 18.23
C ALA A 93 -0.27 -5.57 17.05
N HIS A 94 1.04 -5.54 17.34
CA HIS A 94 2.13 -5.45 16.36
C HIS A 94 2.60 -6.82 15.82
N LYS A 95 1.88 -7.90 16.11
CA LYS A 95 2.14 -9.23 15.52
C LYS A 95 1.11 -9.49 14.44
N VAL A 96 1.57 -9.93 13.27
CA VAL A 96 0.70 -10.33 12.16
C VAL A 96 -0.12 -11.55 12.57
N SER A 97 -1.44 -11.42 12.49
CA SER A 97 -2.39 -12.52 12.65
C SER A 97 -2.70 -13.20 11.32
N ALA A 98 -2.85 -12.43 10.24
CA ALA A 98 -3.15 -12.94 8.91
C ALA A 98 -2.66 -11.95 7.85
N ALA A 99 -2.24 -12.46 6.69
CA ALA A 99 -1.73 -11.66 5.59
C ALA A 99 -2.14 -12.26 4.24
N TYR A 100 -2.42 -11.41 3.26
CA TYR A 100 -2.67 -11.82 1.88
C TYR A 100 -2.19 -10.74 0.90
N SER A 101 -1.62 -11.16 -0.23
CA SER A 101 -1.14 -10.28 -1.31
C SER A 101 -2.03 -10.51 -2.52
N MET A 102 -2.80 -9.49 -2.89
CA MET A 102 -3.68 -9.50 -4.06
C MET A 102 -2.92 -9.03 -5.29
N ASN A 103 -3.13 -9.70 -6.43
CA ASN A 103 -2.59 -9.27 -7.73
C ASN A 103 -3.39 -8.12 -8.35
N VAL A 104 -3.62 -7.07 -7.57
CA VAL A 104 -4.23 -5.80 -7.99
C VAL A 104 -3.35 -4.65 -7.51
N GLY A 105 -3.09 -3.67 -8.36
CA GLY A 105 -2.27 -2.52 -8.01
C GLY A 105 -2.53 -1.38 -8.99
N SER A 106 -2.11 -0.16 -8.65
CA SER A 106 -2.44 1.05 -9.42
C SER A 106 -2.03 0.95 -10.89
N VAL A 107 -0.81 0.50 -11.18
CA VAL A 107 -0.31 0.27 -12.55
C VAL A 107 -1.11 -0.84 -13.21
N ARG A 108 -1.22 -2.01 -12.55
CA ARG A 108 -1.86 -3.19 -13.13
C ARG A 108 -3.32 -2.95 -13.50
N MET A 109 -4.09 -2.28 -12.65
CA MET A 109 -5.50 -1.99 -12.93
C MET A 109 -5.66 -0.93 -14.00
N THR A 110 -4.79 0.08 -14.03
CA THR A 110 -4.78 1.05 -15.13
C THR A 110 -4.48 0.37 -16.47
N GLU A 111 -3.43 -0.43 -16.55
CA GLU A 111 -3.02 -1.09 -17.79
C GLU A 111 -4.02 -2.14 -18.26
N ARG A 112 -4.69 -2.83 -17.34
CA ARG A 112 -5.63 -3.91 -17.65
C ARG A 112 -7.02 -3.43 -18.05
N HIS A 113 -7.50 -2.33 -17.46
CA HIS A 113 -8.90 -1.91 -17.59
C HIS A 113 -9.11 -0.44 -18.00
N LEU A 114 -8.28 0.49 -17.53
CA LEU A 114 -8.54 1.95 -17.66
C LEU A 114 -7.80 2.56 -18.85
N HIS A 115 -8.19 2.15 -20.06
CA HIS A 115 -7.48 2.52 -21.28
C HIS A 115 -7.80 3.94 -21.77
N THR A 116 -9.04 4.39 -21.57
CA THR A 116 -9.52 5.71 -22.01
C THR A 116 -9.12 6.81 -21.02
N ASP A 117 -9.00 8.05 -21.50
CA ASP A 117 -8.66 9.22 -20.67
C ASP A 117 -9.72 10.35 -20.81
N PRO A 118 -10.58 10.56 -19.80
CA PRO A 118 -10.77 9.74 -18.60
C PRO A 118 -11.42 8.38 -18.93
N PRO A 119 -11.31 7.37 -18.05
CA PRO A 119 -11.87 6.04 -18.30
C PRO A 119 -13.40 6.06 -18.39
N THR A 120 -13.97 5.15 -19.19
CA THR A 120 -15.43 5.02 -19.34
C THR A 120 -16.07 4.31 -18.15
N GLU A 121 -17.39 4.38 -17.99
CA GLU A 121 -18.09 3.64 -16.92
C GLU A 121 -17.91 2.13 -17.06
N GLU A 122 -17.88 1.62 -18.29
CA GLU A 122 -17.68 0.20 -18.57
C GLU A 122 -16.28 -0.26 -18.15
N GLU A 123 -15.25 0.54 -18.42
CA GLU A 123 -13.87 0.29 -17.97
C GLU A 123 -13.76 0.31 -16.44
N ILE A 124 -14.41 1.30 -15.80
CA ILE A 124 -14.44 1.41 -14.33
C ILE A 124 -15.16 0.21 -13.72
N GLN A 125 -16.32 -0.18 -14.27
CA GLN A 125 -17.10 -1.31 -13.77
C GLN A 125 -16.35 -2.63 -13.94
N ALA A 126 -15.67 -2.84 -15.07
CA ALA A 126 -14.81 -4.01 -15.28
C ALA A 126 -13.65 -4.07 -14.26
N ALA A 127 -13.02 -2.93 -13.96
CA ALA A 127 -12.00 -2.85 -12.92
C ALA A 127 -12.56 -3.18 -11.53
N ILE A 128 -13.73 -2.64 -11.18
CA ILE A 128 -14.41 -2.93 -9.90
C ILE A 128 -14.67 -4.43 -9.75
N GLU A 129 -15.20 -5.08 -10.79
CA GLU A 129 -15.50 -6.52 -10.76
C GLU A 129 -14.24 -7.38 -10.63
N ASP A 130 -13.12 -6.99 -11.25
CA ASP A 130 -11.84 -7.67 -11.09
C ASP A 130 -11.28 -7.49 -9.67
N ILE A 131 -11.32 -6.26 -9.16
CA ILE A 131 -10.84 -5.92 -7.82
C ILE A 131 -11.66 -6.65 -6.74
N ASP A 132 -12.99 -6.66 -6.86
CA ASP A 132 -13.87 -7.29 -5.88
C ASP A 132 -13.64 -8.81 -5.79
N LYS A 133 -13.34 -9.48 -6.91
CA LYS A 133 -12.96 -10.91 -6.90
C LYS A 133 -11.67 -11.15 -6.11
N HIS A 134 -10.68 -10.27 -6.28
CA HIS A 134 -9.43 -10.38 -5.52
C HIS A 134 -9.64 -10.10 -4.03
N ILE A 135 -10.53 -9.16 -3.67
CA ILE A 135 -10.92 -8.89 -2.29
C ILE A 135 -11.65 -10.11 -1.70
N ASP A 136 -12.55 -10.75 -2.46
CA ASP A 136 -13.25 -11.97 -2.04
C ASP A 136 -12.26 -13.09 -1.71
N ASP A 137 -11.22 -13.27 -2.53
CA ASP A 137 -10.17 -14.25 -2.26
C ASP A 137 -9.33 -13.89 -1.04
N ALA A 138 -8.97 -12.60 -0.87
CA ALA A 138 -8.23 -12.15 0.28
C ALA A 138 -9.00 -12.34 1.59
N PHE A 139 -10.31 -12.07 1.60
CA PHE A 139 -11.16 -12.19 2.78
C PHE A 139 -11.40 -13.64 3.23
N LYS A 140 -11.13 -14.63 2.37
CA LYS A 140 -11.10 -16.06 2.77
C LYS A 140 -9.91 -16.38 3.67
N VAL A 141 -8.82 -15.61 3.57
CA VAL A 141 -7.57 -15.83 4.31
C VAL A 141 -7.42 -14.83 5.46
N VAL A 142 -7.76 -13.56 5.22
CA VAL A 142 -7.64 -12.48 6.19
C VAL A 142 -9.03 -12.17 6.75
N PRO A 143 -9.28 -12.37 8.07
CA PRO A 143 -10.54 -12.03 8.70
C PRO A 143 -10.63 -10.50 8.91
N ALA A 144 -10.67 -9.77 7.81
CA ALA A 144 -10.50 -8.32 7.76
C ALA A 144 -11.62 -7.55 8.49
N GLY A 145 -12.79 -8.18 8.68
CA GLY A 145 -13.88 -7.63 9.49
C GLY A 145 -13.52 -7.43 10.97
N ARG A 146 -12.46 -8.06 11.48
CA ARG A 146 -11.99 -7.82 12.86
C ARG A 146 -11.27 -6.49 13.05
N ALA A 147 -10.94 -5.79 11.96
CA ALA A 147 -10.16 -4.56 12.00
C ALA A 147 -10.91 -3.45 12.78
N ARG A 148 -10.18 -2.76 13.66
CA ARG A 148 -10.67 -1.57 14.36
C ARG A 148 -10.07 -0.28 13.81
N THR A 149 -8.93 -0.37 13.14
CA THR A 149 -8.26 0.75 12.49
C THR A 149 -7.67 0.31 11.16
N ILE A 150 -7.88 1.11 10.11
CA ILE A 150 -7.26 0.92 8.79
C ILE A 150 -6.03 1.82 8.71
N ILE A 151 -4.88 1.26 8.34
CA ILE A 151 -3.66 2.00 8.05
C ILE A 151 -3.34 1.79 6.58
N GLY A 152 -3.45 2.84 5.78
CA GLY A 152 -3.12 2.78 4.36
C GLY A 152 -1.72 3.33 4.11
N VAL A 153 -0.92 2.58 3.35
CA VAL A 153 0.47 2.96 3.02
C VAL A 153 0.68 2.99 1.51
N SER A 154 1.88 3.43 1.12
CA SER A 154 2.34 3.53 -0.27
C SER A 154 1.74 4.70 -1.05
N GLY A 155 2.28 4.87 -2.26
CA GLY A 155 2.15 6.10 -3.03
C GLY A 155 0.72 6.47 -3.40
N THR A 156 -0.17 5.51 -3.63
CA THR A 156 -1.58 5.81 -3.91
C THR A 156 -2.25 6.41 -2.69
N VAL A 157 -2.17 5.76 -1.53
CA VAL A 157 -2.87 6.23 -0.32
C VAL A 157 -2.38 7.62 0.08
N THR A 158 -1.06 7.82 0.15
CA THR A 158 -0.49 9.10 0.60
C THR A 158 -0.75 10.23 -0.39
N THR A 159 -0.73 9.95 -1.70
CA THR A 159 -1.10 10.94 -2.72
C THR A 159 -2.57 11.34 -2.59
N MET A 160 -3.48 10.38 -2.41
CA MET A 160 -4.91 10.66 -2.26
C MET A 160 -5.22 11.38 -0.95
N ALA A 161 -4.52 11.06 0.15
CA ALA A 161 -4.61 11.79 1.41
C ALA A 161 -4.17 13.26 1.24
N ALA A 162 -3.01 13.51 0.62
CA ALA A 162 -2.53 14.86 0.31
C ALA A 162 -3.52 15.67 -0.54
N LEU A 163 -4.16 15.03 -1.52
CA LEU A 163 -5.18 15.64 -2.36
C LEU A 163 -6.46 15.95 -1.59
N THR A 164 -6.89 15.07 -0.69
CA THR A 164 -8.03 15.31 0.22
C THR A 164 -7.78 16.51 1.13
N MET A 165 -6.56 16.64 1.64
CA MET A 165 -6.14 17.76 2.48
C MET A 165 -6.04 19.10 1.71
N GLY A 166 -6.11 19.07 0.38
CA GLY A 166 -6.01 20.26 -0.46
C GLY A 166 -4.60 20.83 -0.55
N LEU A 167 -3.57 20.01 -0.29
CA LEU A 167 -2.18 20.45 -0.36
C LEU A 167 -1.84 20.92 -1.79
N GLN A 168 -1.03 21.98 -1.88
CA GLN A 168 -0.57 22.52 -3.16
C GLN A 168 0.71 21.81 -3.64
N HIS A 169 1.53 21.35 -2.70
CA HIS A 169 2.72 20.53 -2.93
C HIS A 169 2.69 19.34 -1.98
N TYR A 170 3.28 18.21 -2.39
CA TYR A 170 3.35 17.04 -1.54
C TYR A 170 4.22 17.33 -0.32
N ASP A 171 3.66 17.13 0.87
CA ASP A 171 4.36 17.27 2.14
C ASP A 171 4.14 15.98 2.96
N HIS A 172 5.17 15.15 3.01
CA HIS A 172 5.13 13.87 3.71
C HIS A 172 4.92 14.04 5.21
N THR A 173 5.39 15.14 5.81
CA THR A 173 5.25 15.40 7.25
C THR A 173 3.81 15.77 7.62
N ALA A 174 3.08 16.39 6.69
CA ALA A 174 1.68 16.70 6.86
C ALA A 174 0.78 15.47 6.62
N VAL A 175 1.20 14.56 5.74
CA VAL A 175 0.42 13.38 5.34
C VAL A 175 0.56 12.23 6.34
N ASP A 176 1.74 12.01 6.91
CA ASP A 176 1.94 10.90 7.83
C ASP A 176 1.07 11.04 9.10
N GLY A 177 0.35 9.96 9.44
CA GLY A 177 -0.54 9.91 10.60
C GLY A 177 -1.88 10.64 10.42
N VAL A 178 -2.15 11.23 9.26
CA VAL A 178 -3.43 11.94 9.05
C VAL A 178 -4.60 10.96 9.01
N HIS A 179 -5.67 11.29 9.75
CA HIS A 179 -6.94 10.58 9.68
C HIS A 179 -7.82 11.19 8.58
N ILE A 180 -8.24 10.36 7.63
CA ILE A 180 -9.12 10.76 6.52
C ILE A 180 -10.45 10.02 6.64
N GLY A 181 -11.56 10.77 6.56
CA GLY A 181 -12.89 10.17 6.51
C GLY A 181 -13.13 9.42 5.20
N LEU A 182 -13.79 8.26 5.24
CA LEU A 182 -14.02 7.44 4.04
C LEU A 182 -14.83 8.20 2.98
N GLU A 183 -15.81 9.01 3.39
CA GLU A 183 -16.58 9.87 2.47
C GLU A 183 -15.67 10.86 1.71
N GLN A 184 -14.70 11.45 2.40
CA GLN A 184 -13.72 12.34 1.76
C GLN A 184 -12.80 11.55 0.82
N ALA A 185 -12.40 10.34 1.23
CA ALA A 185 -11.62 9.42 0.41
C ALA A 185 -12.36 9.06 -0.89
N TYR A 186 -13.63 8.68 -0.80
CA TYR A 186 -14.46 8.34 -1.96
C TYR A 186 -14.62 9.54 -2.90
N ALA A 187 -14.84 10.73 -2.34
CA ALA A 187 -14.97 11.95 -3.14
C ALA A 187 -13.67 12.28 -3.91
N VAL A 188 -12.51 12.24 -3.24
CA VAL A 188 -11.22 12.50 -3.92
C VAL A 188 -10.90 11.40 -4.93
N ASN A 189 -11.15 10.14 -4.60
CA ASN A 189 -10.90 9.00 -5.48
C ASN A 189 -11.73 9.12 -6.76
N ASN A 190 -13.03 9.37 -6.64
CA ASN A 190 -13.91 9.55 -7.79
C ASN A 190 -13.50 10.76 -8.65
N ARG A 191 -13.11 11.87 -8.01
CA ARG A 191 -12.65 13.07 -8.72
C ARG A 191 -11.42 12.79 -9.58
N PHE A 192 -10.38 12.18 -9.02
CA PHE A 192 -9.13 11.97 -9.76
C PHE A 192 -9.20 10.79 -10.73
N LEU A 193 -10.00 9.77 -10.45
CA LEU A 193 -10.34 8.73 -11.42
C LEU A 193 -10.91 9.32 -12.71
N ARG A 194 -11.86 10.25 -12.59
CA ARG A 194 -12.60 10.85 -13.72
C ARG A 194 -11.95 12.10 -14.31
N MET A 195 -10.81 12.52 -13.77
CA MET A 195 -10.06 13.67 -14.26
C MET A 195 -9.16 13.25 -15.41
N PRO A 196 -9.14 13.97 -16.55
CA PRO A 196 -8.18 13.72 -17.63
C PRO A 196 -6.73 13.85 -17.16
N ARG A 197 -5.82 13.08 -17.76
CA ARG A 197 -4.38 13.07 -17.41
C ARG A 197 -3.73 14.45 -17.47
N ASP A 198 -4.11 15.28 -18.44
CA ASP A 198 -3.59 16.65 -18.55
C ASP A 198 -4.03 17.55 -17.39
N CYS A 199 -5.28 17.39 -16.93
CA CYS A 199 -5.77 18.11 -15.76
C CYS A 199 -5.06 17.64 -14.48
N ARG A 200 -4.81 16.33 -14.33
CA ARG A 200 -4.07 15.78 -13.19
C ARG A 200 -2.65 16.33 -13.10
N ARG A 201 -1.98 16.56 -14.24
CA ARG A 201 -0.61 17.15 -14.29
C ARG A 201 -0.52 18.55 -13.68
N THR A 202 -1.65 19.24 -13.53
CA THR A 202 -1.68 20.57 -12.92
C THR A 202 -1.57 20.54 -11.39
N TYR A 203 -1.74 19.37 -10.76
CA TYR A 203 -1.62 19.19 -9.31
C TYR A 203 -0.19 18.79 -8.95
N ALA A 204 0.59 19.73 -8.42
CA ALA A 204 1.98 19.50 -8.05
C ALA A 204 2.17 18.53 -6.86
N THR A 205 1.08 18.16 -6.18
CA THR A 205 1.04 17.06 -5.20
C THR A 205 1.17 15.67 -5.84
N ILE A 206 0.83 15.51 -7.11
CA ILE A 206 0.92 14.22 -7.81
C ILE A 206 2.31 14.11 -8.44
N HIS A 207 3.09 13.14 -7.99
CA HIS A 207 4.39 12.85 -8.61
C HIS A 207 4.20 12.54 -10.12
N PRO A 208 5.02 13.09 -11.03
CA PRO A 208 4.83 12.91 -12.47
C PRO A 208 4.69 11.45 -12.91
N GLY A 209 5.50 10.55 -12.33
CA GLY A 209 5.43 9.10 -12.60
C GLY A 209 4.17 8.39 -12.08
N ARG A 210 3.26 9.08 -11.39
CA ARG A 210 2.00 8.52 -10.86
C ARG A 210 0.75 9.02 -11.59
N VAL A 211 0.89 10.05 -12.44
CA VAL A 211 -0.29 10.71 -13.03
C VAL A 211 -1.13 9.76 -13.88
N ASP A 212 -0.47 8.86 -14.60
CA ASP A 212 -1.15 7.95 -15.53
C ASP A 212 -1.90 6.84 -14.77
N VAL A 213 -1.46 6.50 -13.56
CA VAL A 213 -1.95 5.34 -12.78
C VAL A 213 -2.78 5.70 -11.54
N VAL A 214 -2.91 6.99 -11.22
CA VAL A 214 -3.70 7.44 -10.04
C VAL A 214 -5.16 6.97 -10.11
N GLY A 215 -5.73 6.84 -11.31
CA GLY A 215 -7.09 6.32 -11.50
C GLY A 215 -7.21 4.85 -11.07
N GLY A 216 -6.27 3.99 -11.47
CA GLY A 216 -6.28 2.58 -11.07
C GLY A 216 -6.16 2.43 -9.56
N GLY A 217 -5.28 3.23 -8.94
CA GLY A 217 -5.15 3.29 -7.48
C GLY A 217 -6.43 3.75 -6.79
N ALA A 218 -7.11 4.77 -7.33
CA ALA A 218 -8.36 5.30 -6.77
C ALA A 218 -9.50 4.28 -6.75
N VAL A 219 -9.64 3.45 -7.79
CA VAL A 219 -10.66 2.38 -7.80
C VAL A 219 -10.37 1.34 -6.72
N ILE A 220 -9.12 0.84 -6.66
CA ILE A 220 -8.72 -0.16 -5.64
C ILE A 220 -8.97 0.38 -4.25
N TRP A 221 -8.52 1.62 -3.98
CA TRP A 221 -8.61 2.20 -2.66
C TRP A 221 -10.06 2.36 -2.20
N SER A 222 -10.95 2.87 -3.05
CA SER A 222 -12.38 2.96 -2.75
C SER A 222 -12.99 1.58 -2.46
N ARG A 223 -12.71 0.57 -3.30
CA ARG A 223 -13.26 -0.78 -3.12
C ARG A 223 -12.77 -1.43 -1.83
N VAL A 224 -11.47 -1.36 -1.53
CA VAL A 224 -10.92 -1.90 -0.29
C VAL A 224 -11.58 -1.25 0.93
N LEU A 225 -11.64 0.08 0.98
CA LEU A 225 -12.26 0.81 2.10
C LEU A 225 -13.73 0.42 2.31
N GLU A 226 -14.53 0.40 1.24
CA GLU A 226 -15.95 0.01 1.31
C GLU A 226 -16.15 -1.43 1.79
N ARG A 227 -15.35 -2.36 1.25
CA ARG A 227 -15.41 -3.78 1.61
C ARG A 227 -15.00 -4.02 3.06
N LEU A 228 -14.01 -3.28 3.56
CA LEU A 228 -13.56 -3.33 4.94
C LEU A 228 -14.61 -2.76 5.91
N ALA A 229 -15.17 -1.58 5.60
CA ALA A 229 -16.21 -0.98 6.42
C ALA A 229 -17.44 -1.91 6.54
N LYS A 230 -17.85 -2.52 5.42
CA LYS A 230 -18.91 -3.53 5.41
C LYS A 230 -18.56 -4.76 6.26
N ALA A 231 -17.37 -5.34 6.07
CA ALA A 231 -16.94 -6.53 6.81
C ALA A 231 -16.86 -6.27 8.33
N ALA A 232 -16.41 -5.08 8.74
CA ALA A 232 -16.34 -4.70 10.16
C ALA A 232 -17.72 -4.49 10.79
N TYR A 233 -18.64 -3.91 10.04
CA TYR A 233 -20.03 -3.80 10.47
C TYR A 233 -20.68 -5.20 10.64
N GLU A 234 -20.43 -6.12 9.71
CA GLU A 234 -20.94 -7.49 9.76
C GLU A 234 -20.31 -8.34 10.88
N ASP A 235 -19.01 -8.16 11.17
CA ASP A 235 -18.29 -8.92 12.20
C ASP A 235 -18.68 -8.49 13.62
N HIS A 236 -18.71 -7.18 13.88
CA HIS A 236 -18.83 -6.66 15.25
C HIS A 236 -19.69 -5.40 15.38
N GLY A 237 -20.49 -5.04 14.37
CA GLY A 237 -21.37 -3.87 14.39
C GLY A 237 -20.63 -2.52 14.50
N GLY A 238 -19.32 -2.52 14.25
CA GLY A 238 -18.48 -1.33 14.37
C GLY A 238 -18.49 -0.55 13.07
N VAL A 239 -18.32 0.77 13.18
CA VAL A 239 -18.24 1.65 12.01
C VAL A 239 -16.77 2.00 11.78
N LEU A 240 -16.23 1.57 10.64
CA LEU A 240 -14.97 2.08 10.12
C LEU A 240 -15.30 3.22 9.15
N ASP A 241 -15.23 4.45 9.64
CA ASP A 241 -15.51 5.68 8.89
C ASP A 241 -14.26 6.51 8.59
N THR A 242 -13.09 6.07 9.06
CA THR A 242 -11.80 6.72 8.82
C THR A 242 -10.70 5.70 8.53
N PHE A 243 -9.63 6.16 7.88
CA PHE A 243 -8.35 5.47 7.81
C PHE A 243 -7.22 6.43 8.19
N VAL A 244 -6.08 5.87 8.60
CA VAL A 244 -4.84 6.60 8.84
C VAL A 244 -3.89 6.42 7.66
N ALA A 245 -3.43 7.51 7.04
CA ALA A 245 -2.38 7.41 6.04
C ALA A 245 -1.02 7.29 6.74
N SER A 246 -0.11 6.46 6.22
CA SER A 246 1.27 6.44 6.70
C SER A 246 2.30 6.45 5.58
N GLU A 247 3.36 7.22 5.80
CA GLU A 247 4.57 7.25 4.96
C GLU A 247 5.52 6.09 5.27
N HIS A 248 5.25 5.35 6.35
CA HIS A 248 6.06 4.22 6.79
C HIS A 248 5.46 2.90 6.31
N GLY A 249 6.26 2.11 5.59
CA GLY A 249 5.77 0.88 4.95
C GLY A 249 6.88 -0.13 4.70
N LEU A 250 6.86 -0.74 3.51
CA LEU A 250 7.80 -1.80 3.14
C LEU A 250 9.28 -1.42 3.37
N LEU A 251 9.68 -0.21 2.96
CA LEU A 251 11.07 0.24 3.04
C LEU A 251 11.58 0.33 4.50
N ASP A 252 10.79 0.91 5.38
CA ASP A 252 11.08 0.98 6.81
C ASP A 252 11.11 -0.42 7.42
N GLY A 253 10.15 -1.27 7.04
CA GLY A 253 10.06 -2.66 7.46
C GLY A 253 11.32 -3.47 7.10
N ILE A 254 11.81 -3.34 5.87
CA ILE A 254 13.04 -3.98 5.39
C ILE A 254 14.23 -3.54 6.25
N THR A 255 14.35 -2.23 6.48
CA THR A 255 15.48 -1.66 7.23
C THR A 255 15.46 -2.09 8.69
N LEU A 256 14.29 -2.08 9.33
CA LEU A 256 14.10 -2.52 10.71
C LEU A 256 14.37 -4.03 10.88
N ASP A 257 13.86 -4.85 9.97
CA ASP A 257 14.09 -6.30 9.99
C ASP A 257 15.57 -6.64 9.81
N LEU A 258 16.23 -6.03 8.82
CA LEU A 258 17.66 -6.24 8.57
C LEU A 258 18.50 -5.82 9.78
N GLY A 259 18.26 -4.62 10.33
CA GLY A 259 18.98 -4.11 11.49
C GLY A 259 18.84 -5.03 12.72
N ARG A 260 17.62 -5.52 13.00
CA ARG A 260 17.36 -6.45 14.10
C ARG A 260 18.08 -7.78 13.92
N LYS A 261 18.08 -8.34 12.70
CA LYS A 261 18.79 -9.60 12.39
C LYS A 261 20.29 -9.47 12.60
N LEU A 262 20.90 -8.37 12.13
CA LEU A 262 22.33 -8.12 12.31
C LEU A 262 22.72 -8.03 13.78
N LEU A 263 21.95 -7.28 14.58
CA LEU A 263 22.19 -7.14 16.01
C LEU A 263 22.04 -8.46 16.77
N ALA A 264 21.15 -9.36 16.34
CA ALA A 264 20.98 -10.67 16.96
C ALA A 264 22.11 -11.65 16.64
N THR A 265 22.88 -11.41 15.58
CA THR A 265 24.04 -12.25 15.17
C THR A 265 25.39 -11.76 15.69
N ARG A 266 25.44 -10.60 16.35
CA ARG A 266 26.63 -10.03 16.99
C ARG A 266 26.72 -10.48 18.44
#